data_AF-A0A3E2CG37-F1
#
_entry.id   AF-A0A3E2CG37-F1
#
_cell.length_a   1.000
_cell.length_b   1.000
_cell.length_c   1.000
_cell.angle_alpha   90.00
_cell.angle_beta   90.00
_cell.angle_gamma   90.00
#
_symmetry.space_group_name_H-M   'P 1'
#
loop_
_entity.id
_entity.type
_entity.pdbx_description
1 polymer ?
#
loop_
_entity_poly.entity_id
_entity_poly.type
_entity_poly.pdbx_seq_one_letter_code
_entity_poly.pdbx_strand_id
1 'polypeptide(L)'
;MDYKTIRTIVAMSKSNAKPCDIAEEEYRLRIDNPATYRSGIIFDAHEIFAMCVTDLVTCMNYIANTEKAVEKAWNELSRFAQREYLMQLIAKEVQNT
;
A
#
# COMPACT_ATOMS: atom_id res chain seq x y z
N MET A 1 1.43 -0.94 -12.24
CA MET A 1 2.25 -2.06 -12.80
C MET A 1 2.29 -3.09 -11.68
N ASP A 2 1.68 -4.26 -11.87
CA ASP A 2 1.48 -5.20 -10.75
C ASP A 2 2.81 -5.57 -10.11
N TYR A 3 2.87 -5.40 -8.79
CA TYR A 3 4.05 -5.75 -8.01
C TYR A 3 4.36 -7.25 -8.15
N LYS A 4 5.60 -7.57 -8.49
CA LYS A 4 6.11 -8.95 -8.54
C LYS A 4 7.14 -9.17 -7.45
N THR A 5 6.97 -10.28 -6.74
CA THR A 5 7.97 -10.72 -5.75
C THR A 5 9.29 -11.05 -6.45
N ILE A 6 10.42 -10.92 -5.74
CA ILE A 6 11.75 -11.31 -6.28
C ILE A 6 11.71 -12.77 -6.76
N ARG A 7 11.06 -13.66 -6.01
CA ARG A 7 10.86 -15.06 -6.39
C ARG A 7 10.16 -15.19 -7.75
N THR A 8 9.09 -14.43 -7.97
CA THR A 8 8.37 -14.42 -9.25
C THR A 8 9.25 -13.90 -10.37
N ILE A 9 10.04 -12.85 -10.14
CA ILE A 9 10.96 -12.31 -11.16
C ILE A 9 12.04 -13.33 -11.52
N VAL A 10 12.67 -13.96 -10.54
CA VAL A 10 13.68 -15.01 -10.77
C VAL A 10 13.09 -16.15 -11.59
N ALA A 11 11.86 -16.60 -11.27
CA ALA A 11 11.19 -17.66 -12.02
C ALA A 11 10.80 -17.26 -13.45
N MET A 12 10.54 -15.97 -13.70
CA MET A 12 10.22 -15.43 -15.02
C MET A 12 11.46 -15.03 -15.83
N SER A 13 12.64 -15.04 -15.23
CA SER A 13 13.88 -14.59 -15.87
C SER A 13 14.27 -15.52 -17.02
N LYS A 14 14.67 -14.94 -18.14
CA LYS A 14 15.25 -15.65 -19.29
C LYS A 14 16.79 -15.64 -19.27
N SER A 15 17.39 -15.13 -18.20
CA SER A 15 18.84 -15.07 -18.03
C SER A 15 19.43 -16.46 -17.76
N ASN A 16 20.66 -16.68 -18.22
CA ASN A 16 21.44 -17.88 -17.89
C ASN A 16 22.20 -17.73 -16.56
N ALA A 17 22.11 -16.58 -15.89
CA ALA A 17 22.70 -16.36 -14.58
C ALA A 17 22.07 -17.30 -13.53
N LYS A 18 22.81 -17.57 -12.45
CA LYS A 18 22.26 -18.41 -11.38
C LYS A 18 21.10 -17.70 -10.70
N PRO A 19 20.07 -18.43 -10.25
CA PRO A 19 18.93 -17.84 -9.55
C PRO A 19 19.31 -16.97 -8.34
N CYS A 20 20.38 -17.33 -7.62
CA CYS A 20 20.89 -16.53 -6.51
C CYS A 20 21.40 -15.16 -6.96
N ASP A 21 22.09 -15.10 -8.09
CA ASP A 21 22.67 -13.85 -8.61
C ASP A 21 21.57 -12.92 -9.11
N ILE A 22 20.53 -13.47 -9.77
CA ILE A 22 19.35 -12.71 -10.20
C ILE A 22 18.57 -12.18 -8.99
N ALA A 23 18.40 -13.00 -7.94
CA ALA A 23 17.71 -12.60 -6.73
C ALA A 23 18.46 -11.47 -6.00
N GLU A 24 19.79 -11.57 -5.92
CA GLU A 24 20.67 -10.57 -5.31
C GLU A 24 20.64 -9.25 -6.07
N GLU A 25 20.69 -9.30 -7.41
CA GLU A 25 20.59 -8.12 -8.26
C GLU A 25 19.24 -7.40 -8.06
N GLU A 26 18.13 -8.15 -8.11
CA GLU A 26 16.79 -7.61 -7.83
C GLU A 26 16.65 -7.06 -6.42
N TYR A 27 17.24 -7.71 -5.43
CA TYR A 27 17.28 -7.22 -4.06
C TYR A 27 18.00 -5.85 -3.99
N ARG A 28 19.20 -5.74 -4.57
CA ARG A 28 19.99 -4.50 -4.57
C ARG A 28 19.28 -3.36 -5.29
N LEU A 29 18.72 -3.64 -6.47
CA LEU A 29 17.93 -2.65 -7.22
C LEU A 29 16.77 -2.08 -6.42
N ARG A 30 16.16 -2.90 -5.56
CA ARG A 30 15.02 -2.49 -4.72
C ARG A 30 15.46 -1.81 -3.44
N ILE A 31 16.46 -2.32 -2.71
CA ILE A 31 16.90 -1.71 -1.45
C ILE A 31 17.50 -0.31 -1.66
N ASP A 32 18.15 -0.10 -2.81
CA ASP A 32 18.76 1.19 -3.19
C ASP A 32 17.75 2.14 -3.87
N ASN A 33 16.51 1.70 -4.10
CA ASN A 33 15.49 2.53 -4.72
C ASN A 33 15.06 3.66 -3.77
N PRO A 34 15.00 4.94 -4.21
CA PRO A 34 14.54 6.05 -3.37
C PRO A 34 13.13 5.89 -2.82
N ALA A 35 12.27 5.09 -3.46
CA ALA A 35 10.93 4.78 -3.00
C ALA A 35 10.90 3.66 -1.94
N THR A 36 12.04 3.16 -1.50
CA THR A 36 12.13 2.05 -0.54
C THR A 36 12.27 2.55 0.89
N TYR A 37 11.39 2.04 1.74
CA TYR A 37 11.50 2.14 3.17
C TYR A 37 12.32 0.96 3.72
N ARG A 38 13.44 1.30 4.35
CA ARG A 38 14.37 0.38 5.02
C ARG A 38 13.92 0.12 6.45
N SER A 39 13.72 -1.15 6.82
CA SER A 39 13.17 -1.50 8.14
C SER A 39 14.20 -1.51 9.27
N GLY A 40 15.50 -1.58 8.94
CA GLY A 40 16.60 -1.83 9.87
C GLY A 40 16.74 -3.29 10.33
N ILE A 41 15.81 -4.18 9.95
CA ILE A 41 15.82 -5.60 10.34
C ILE A 41 16.57 -6.41 9.30
N ILE A 42 17.67 -7.05 9.71
CA ILE A 42 18.52 -7.87 8.84
C ILE A 42 18.20 -9.36 9.05
N PHE A 43 17.97 -10.08 7.96
CA PHE A 43 17.79 -11.52 7.90
C PHE A 43 18.72 -12.12 6.84
N ASP A 44 19.59 -13.04 7.23
CA ASP A 44 20.54 -13.71 6.33
C ASP A 44 21.32 -12.75 5.42
N ALA A 45 21.94 -11.72 6.02
CA ALA A 45 22.67 -10.62 5.34
C ALA A 45 21.83 -9.67 4.45
N HIS A 46 20.50 -9.84 4.39
CA HIS A 46 19.59 -8.99 3.63
C HIS A 46 18.66 -8.23 4.57
N GLU A 47 18.51 -6.93 4.35
CA GLU A 47 17.58 -6.12 5.11
C GLU A 47 16.16 -6.27 4.58
N ILE A 48 15.20 -6.42 5.48
CA ILE A 48 13.78 -6.39 5.12
C ILE A 48 13.42 -4.96 4.73
N PHE A 49 12.68 -4.80 3.64
CA PHE A 49 12.26 -3.48 3.14
C PHE A 49 10.84 -3.51 2.61
N ALA A 50 10.24 -2.33 2.51
CA ALA A 50 8.96 -2.12 1.84
C ALA A 50 9.16 -1.10 0.72
N MET A 51 8.67 -1.40 -0.48
CA MET A 51 8.68 -0.43 -1.57
C MET A 51 7.37 0.32 -1.61
N CYS A 52 7.46 1.64 -1.74
CA CYS A 52 6.32 2.49 -2.02
C CYS A 52 5.91 2.27 -3.48
N VAL A 53 4.97 1.35 -3.71
CA VAL A 53 4.45 1.06 -5.05
C VAL A 53 3.52 2.19 -5.45
N THR A 54 3.71 2.76 -6.64
CA THR A 54 2.90 3.89 -7.14
C THR A 54 1.40 3.65 -7.05
N ASP A 55 0.97 2.41 -7.32
CA ASP A 55 -0.44 2.02 -7.24
C ASP A 55 -0.96 2.11 -5.79
N LEU A 56 -0.17 1.65 -4.81
CA LEU A 56 -0.49 1.77 -3.39
C LEU A 56 -0.52 3.24 -2.94
N VAL A 57 0.46 4.04 -3.35
CA VAL A 57 0.49 5.48 -3.07
C VAL A 57 -0.72 6.19 -3.66
N THR A 58 -1.12 5.81 -4.87
CA THR A 58 -2.30 6.36 -5.53
C THR A 58 -3.56 6.01 -4.76
N CYS A 59 -3.72 4.75 -4.33
CA CYS A 59 -4.83 4.34 -3.48
C CYS A 59 -4.84 5.06 -2.14
N MET A 60 -3.69 5.20 -1.47
CA MET A 60 -3.57 5.92 -0.20
C MET A 60 -3.95 7.39 -0.36
N ASN A 61 -3.46 8.05 -1.41
CA ASN A 61 -3.81 9.44 -1.70
C ASN A 61 -5.30 9.59 -2.04
N TYR A 62 -5.87 8.65 -2.78
CA TYR A 62 -7.30 8.63 -3.08
C TYR A 62 -8.11 8.54 -1.79
N ILE A 63 -7.83 7.57 -0.91
CA ILE A 63 -8.50 7.41 0.38
C ILE A 63 -8.38 8.69 1.21
N ALA A 64 -7.16 9.22 1.38
CA ALA A 64 -6.93 10.41 2.19
C ALA A 64 -7.68 11.65 1.65
N ASN A 65 -7.76 11.81 0.33
CA ASN A 65 -8.51 12.90 -0.29
C ASN A 65 -10.02 12.71 -0.14
N THR A 66 -10.51 11.47 -0.27
CA THR A 66 -11.92 11.15 -0.04
C THR A 66 -12.31 11.38 1.41
N GLU A 67 -11.49 10.98 2.39
CA GLU A 67 -11.72 11.23 3.81
C GLU A 67 -11.81 12.72 4.11
N LYS A 68 -10.90 13.55 3.57
CA LYS A 68 -10.96 15.01 3.70
C LYS A 68 -12.24 15.59 3.09
N ALA A 69 -12.67 15.08 1.94
CA ALA A 69 -13.91 15.53 1.30
C ALA A 69 -15.14 15.15 2.14
N VAL A 70 -15.16 13.95 2.71
CA VAL A 70 -16.21 13.47 3.63
C VAL A 70 -16.24 14.34 4.89
N GLU A 71 -15.10 14.61 5.50
CA GLU A 71 -14.99 15.47 6.69
C GLU A 71 -15.51 16.88 6.39
N LYS A 72 -15.12 17.46 5.25
CA LYS A 72 -15.61 18.76 4.83
C LYS A 72 -17.14 18.77 4.67
N ALA A 73 -17.68 17.80 3.92
CA ALA A 73 -19.12 17.67 3.72
C ALA A 73 -19.86 17.46 5.05
N TRP A 74 -19.30 16.66 5.96
CA TRP A 74 -19.84 16.45 7.30
C TRP A 74 -19.93 17.76 8.10
N ASN A 75 -18.87 18.57 8.07
CA ASN A 75 -18.81 19.84 8.78
C ASN A 75 -19.73 20.92 8.21
N GLU A 76 -20.14 20.81 6.94
CA GLU A 76 -21.13 21.70 6.31
C GLU A 76 -22.58 21.36 6.72
N LEU A 77 -22.83 20.16 7.25
CA LEU A 77 -24.16 19.76 7.71
C LEU A 77 -24.56 20.44 9.01
N SER A 78 -25.86 20.68 9.18
CA SER A 78 -26.40 21.09 10.48
C SER A 78 -26.28 19.96 11.51
N ARG A 79 -26.23 20.28 12.80
CA ARG A 79 -26.15 19.28 13.88
C ARG A 79 -27.30 18.26 13.84
N PHE A 80 -28.49 18.69 13.42
CA PHE A 80 -29.62 17.80 13.24
C PHE A 80 -29.37 16.80 12.09
N ALA A 81 -28.92 17.29 10.94
CA ALA A 81 -28.62 16.45 9.79
C ALA A 81 -27.47 15.46 10.06
N GLN A 82 -26.42 15.89 10.77
CA GLN A 82 -25.32 15.01 11.21
C GLN A 82 -25.85 13.86 12.07
N ARG A 83 -26.72 14.14 13.05
CA ARG A 83 -27.29 13.13 13.94
C ARG A 83 -28.13 12.11 13.18
N GLU A 84 -29.00 12.56 12.27
CA GLU A 84 -29.83 11.67 11.45
C GLU A 84 -28.96 10.80 10.53
N TYR A 85 -27.96 11.38 9.87
CA TYR A 85 -27.02 10.61 9.04
C TYR A 85 -26.24 9.57 9.84
N LEU A 86 -25.75 9.91 11.04
CA LEU A 86 -25.02 8.97 11.89
C LEU A 86 -25.90 7.76 12.24
N MET A 87 -27.16 8.00 12.61
CA MET A 87 -28.09 6.91 12.94
C MET A 87 -28.37 6.00 11.74
N GLN A 88 -28.51 6.58 10.54
CA GLN A 88 -28.67 5.80 9.31
C GLN A 88 -27.43 4.97 8.97
N LEU A 89 -26.23 5.54 9.13
CA LEU A 89 -24.96 4.83 8.91
C LEU A 89 -24.80 3.66 9.89
N ILE A 90 -25.09 3.86 11.18
CA ILE A 90 -25.05 2.80 12.19
C ILE A 90 -26.05 1.70 11.85
N ALA A 91 -27.30 2.05 11.51
CA ALA A 91 -28.32 1.07 11.17
C ALA A 91 -27.92 0.23 9.94
N LYS A 92 -27.29 0.87 8.94
CA LYS A 92 -26.80 0.20 7.74
C LYS A 92 -25.62 -0.74 8.03
N GLU A 93 -24.69 -0.33 8.90
CA GLU A 93 -23.56 -1.18 9.29
C GLU A 93 -24.03 -2.43 10.03
N VAL A 94 -24.99 -2.28 10.95
CA VAL A 94 -25.61 -3.40 11.69
C VAL A 94 -26.32 -4.39 10.76
N GLN A 95 -26.87 -3.94 9.63
CA GLN A 95 -27.51 -4.82 8.64
C GLN A 95 -26.51 -5.58 7.75
N ASN A 96 -25.30 -5.03 7.59
CA ASN A 96 -24.26 -5.61 6.74
C ASN A 96 -23.29 -6.53 7.51
N THR A 97 -23.42 -6.59 8.84
CA THR A 97 -22.64 -7.46 9.74
C THR A 97 -23.46 -8.71 10.09
#